data_AF-A0A942WB74-F1
#
_entry.id   AF-A0A942WB74-F1
#
_cell.length_a   1.000
_cell.length_b   1.000
_cell.length_c   1.000
_cell.angle_alpha   90.00
_cell.angle_beta   90.00
_cell.angle_gamma   90.00
#
_symmetry.space_group_name_H-M   'P 1'
#
loop_
_entity.id
_entity.type
_entity.pdbx_description
1 polymer ?
#
loop_
_entity_poly.entity_id
_entity_poly.type
_entity_poly.pdbx_seq_one_letter_code
_entity_poly.pdbx_strand_id
1 'polypeptide(L)'
;MKKSTQLCSMLLAVVAIVLFLLLGYLLMRHDIFLPKSTILYLLLIILLCSYIALRLIHKTCYIWHILFFLYATGLCYLLFFSKEFARDRIDYFAVESYWTTLEDQWSYAVNLKPFATIESLLGVWNSPWYGDYSFTNLIGNLVAFLPFACFVRMFYPNLKARSFFGYMSLLIIAVECLQLLSFTGSMDIDDYLLNISGAMLGFAVCSIPFIKNLLMKLKHLDK
;
A
#
# COMPACT_ATOMS: atom_id res chain seq x y z
N MET A 1 25.03 -11.31 -12.33
CA MET A 1 23.63 -11.20 -12.82
C MET A 1 22.63 -10.74 -11.75
N LYS A 2 22.45 -11.38 -10.59
CA LYS A 2 21.39 -11.01 -9.61
C LYS A 2 21.40 -9.56 -9.08
N LYS A 3 22.57 -8.92 -8.90
CA LYS A 3 22.67 -7.54 -8.39
C LYS A 3 22.26 -6.47 -9.42
N SER A 4 22.58 -6.66 -10.71
CA SER A 4 22.23 -5.67 -11.74
C SER A 4 20.73 -5.69 -12.04
N THR A 5 20.07 -6.84 -11.93
CA THR A 5 18.61 -6.95 -12.09
C THR A 5 17.85 -6.29 -10.94
N GLN A 6 18.34 -6.43 -9.69
CA GLN A 6 17.80 -5.69 -8.55
C GLN A 6 17.94 -4.17 -8.72
N LEU A 7 19.11 -3.72 -9.18
CA LEU A 7 19.37 -2.31 -9.43
C LEU A 7 18.46 -1.74 -10.53
N CYS A 8 18.25 -2.46 -11.64
CA CYS A 8 17.30 -2.07 -12.69
C CYS A 8 15.86 -2.00 -12.17
N SER A 9 15.42 -2.98 -11.37
CA SER A 9 14.06 -2.93 -10.79
C SER A 9 13.88 -1.77 -9.81
N MET A 10 14.93 -1.41 -9.05
CA MET A 10 14.90 -0.26 -8.16
C MET A 10 14.85 1.05 -8.95
N LEU A 11 15.62 1.16 -10.03
CA LEU A 11 15.59 2.31 -10.93
C LEU A 11 14.21 2.50 -11.58
N LEU A 12 13.60 1.42 -12.07
CA LEU A 12 12.26 1.46 -12.66
C LEU A 12 11.18 1.85 -11.64
N ALA A 13 11.24 1.31 -10.42
CA ALA A 13 10.32 1.70 -9.35
C ALA A 13 10.49 3.16 -8.96
N VAL A 14 11.73 3.64 -8.82
CA VAL A 14 12.04 5.06 -8.54
C VAL A 14 11.55 5.94 -9.68
N VAL A 15 11.75 5.56 -10.94
CA VAL A 15 11.25 6.32 -12.10
C VAL A 15 9.73 6.37 -12.12
N ALA A 16 9.04 5.26 -11.85
CA ALA A 16 7.58 5.24 -11.76
C ALA A 16 7.06 6.13 -10.63
N ILE A 17 7.70 6.10 -9.46
CA ILE A 17 7.40 6.97 -8.33
C ILE A 17 7.65 8.44 -8.69
N VAL A 18 8.79 8.76 -9.31
CA VAL A 18 9.12 10.13 -9.73
C VAL A 18 8.12 10.64 -10.78
N LEU A 19 7.75 9.82 -11.76
CA LEU A 19 6.74 10.20 -12.76
C LEU A 19 5.36 10.40 -12.14
N PHE A 20 5.00 9.58 -11.16
CA PHE A 20 3.76 9.73 -10.40
C PHE A 20 3.77 11.00 -9.53
N LEU A 21 4.87 11.28 -8.83
CA LEU A 21 5.06 12.50 -8.05
C LEU A 21 5.11 13.76 -8.95
N LEU A 22 5.72 13.67 -10.13
CA LEU A 22 5.77 14.75 -11.11
C LEU A 22 4.37 15.02 -11.69
N LEU A 23 3.61 13.97 -11.98
CA LEU A 23 2.21 14.08 -12.38
C LEU A 23 1.38 14.71 -11.27
N GLY A 24 1.53 14.26 -10.02
CA GLY A 24 0.92 14.87 -8.85
C GLY A 24 1.26 16.36 -8.71
N TYR A 25 2.55 16.71 -8.83
CA TYR A 25 3.02 18.10 -8.81
C TYR A 25 2.44 18.95 -9.95
N LEU A 26 2.35 18.41 -11.17
CA LEU A 26 1.77 19.15 -12.30
C LEU A 26 0.27 19.37 -12.13
N LEU A 27 -0.44 18.41 -11.53
CA LEU A 27 -1.85 18.56 -11.17
C LEU A 27 -2.02 19.61 -10.06
N MET A 28 -1.17 19.58 -9.03
CA MET A 28 -1.12 20.57 -7.95
C MET A 28 -0.78 21.97 -8.46
N ARG A 29 0.08 22.09 -9.49
CA ARG A 29 0.51 23.38 -10.05
C ARG A 29 -0.58 24.09 -10.86
N HIS A 30 -1.55 23.33 -11.38
CA HIS A 30 -2.58 23.85 -12.28
C HIS A 30 -4.00 23.81 -11.69
N ASP A 31 -4.14 23.50 -10.38
CA ASP A 31 -5.43 23.36 -9.68
C ASP A 31 -6.41 22.41 -10.40
N ILE A 32 -5.88 21.35 -11.03
CA ILE A 32 -6.69 20.38 -11.77
C ILE A 32 -7.21 19.30 -10.82
N PHE A 33 -8.51 19.34 -10.52
CA PHE A 33 -9.21 18.28 -9.79
C PHE A 33 -9.48 17.08 -10.69
N LEU A 34 -8.70 16.00 -10.55
CA LEU A 34 -9.01 14.73 -11.20
C LEU A 34 -9.99 13.91 -10.35
N PRO A 35 -11.05 13.35 -10.96
CA PRO A 35 -11.90 12.38 -10.29
C PRO A 35 -11.07 11.20 -9.76
N LYS A 36 -11.45 10.69 -8.58
CA LYS A 36 -10.86 9.49 -7.96
C LYS A 36 -10.74 8.31 -8.93
N SER A 37 -11.72 8.15 -9.82
CA SER A 37 -11.72 7.14 -10.89
C SER A 37 -10.60 7.37 -11.92
N THR A 38 -10.28 8.61 -12.29
CA THR A 38 -9.22 8.94 -13.25
C THR A 38 -7.83 8.63 -12.69
N ILE A 39 -7.61 8.90 -11.40
CA ILE A 39 -6.37 8.53 -10.70
C ILE A 39 -6.21 7.00 -10.68
N LEU A 40 -7.30 6.27 -10.43
CA LEU A 40 -7.31 4.81 -10.49
C LEU A 40 -6.98 4.29 -11.90
N TYR A 41 -7.54 4.85 -12.96
CA TYR A 41 -7.22 4.44 -14.33
C TYR A 41 -5.75 4.69 -14.70
N LEU A 42 -5.19 5.82 -14.26
CA LEU A 42 -3.78 6.14 -14.49
C LEU A 42 -2.85 5.19 -13.71
N LEU A 43 -3.19 4.85 -12.46
CA LEU A 43 -2.47 3.85 -11.67
C LEU A 43 -2.53 2.47 -12.33
N LEU A 44 -3.70 2.04 -12.81
CA LEU A 44 -3.86 0.77 -13.51
C LEU A 44 -3.04 0.72 -14.80
N ILE A 45 -2.97 1.83 -15.55
CA ILE A 45 -2.13 1.93 -16.76
C ILE A 45 -0.63 1.87 -16.41
N ILE A 46 -0.19 2.57 -15.37
CA ILE A 46 1.21 2.54 -14.91
C ILE A 46 1.59 1.14 -14.43
N LEU A 47 0.72 0.49 -13.68
CA LEU A 47 0.92 -0.88 -13.20
C LEU A 47 0.95 -1.87 -14.38
N LEU A 48 0.05 -1.73 -15.36
CA LEU A 48 0.00 -2.55 -16.57
C LEU A 48 1.26 -2.38 -17.43
N CYS A 49 1.70 -1.14 -17.65
CA CYS A 49 2.94 -0.84 -18.38
C CYS A 49 4.18 -1.38 -17.65
N SER A 50 4.24 -1.23 -16.33
CA SER A 50 5.32 -1.78 -15.49
C SER A 50 5.34 -3.32 -15.53
N TYR A 51 4.16 -3.96 -15.57
CA TYR A 51 4.00 -5.39 -15.73
C TYR A 51 4.49 -5.89 -17.11
N ILE A 52 4.15 -5.19 -18.21
CA ILE A 52 4.65 -5.49 -19.56
C ILE A 52 6.17 -5.31 -19.64
N ALA A 53 6.73 -4.29 -18.98
CA ALA A 53 8.18 -4.10 -18.90
C ALA A 53 8.89 -5.23 -18.13
N LEU A 54 8.30 -5.69 -17.01
CA LEU A 54 8.82 -6.83 -16.22
C LEU A 54 8.71 -8.16 -16.96
N ARG A 55 7.66 -8.35 -17.78
CA ARG A 55 7.45 -9.51 -18.67
C ARG A 55 8.62 -9.74 -19.63
N LEU A 56 9.32 -8.68 -20.05
CA LEU A 56 10.46 -8.78 -20.96
C LEU A 56 11.76 -9.27 -20.27
N ILE A 57 11.79 -9.37 -18.93
CA ILE A 57 13.03 -9.55 -18.16
C ILE A 57 13.13 -10.93 -17.46
N HIS A 58 12.03 -11.65 -17.17
CA HIS A 58 12.10 -12.91 -16.40
C HIS A 58 11.15 -14.05 -16.83
N LYS A 59 11.73 -15.23 -17.11
CA LYS A 59 11.01 -16.52 -17.19
C LYS A 59 10.64 -17.05 -15.80
N THR A 60 9.57 -16.50 -15.22
CA THR A 60 8.87 -17.07 -14.05
C THR A 60 7.44 -17.39 -14.48
N CYS A 61 6.76 -18.37 -13.84
CA CYS A 61 5.39 -18.67 -14.22
C CYS A 61 4.46 -17.46 -13.98
N TYR A 62 3.60 -17.23 -14.97
CA TYR A 62 2.78 -16.05 -15.16
C TYR A 62 1.76 -15.84 -14.04
N ILE A 63 1.28 -16.95 -13.45
CA ILE A 63 0.18 -16.96 -12.49
C ILE A 63 0.52 -16.18 -11.21
N TRP A 64 1.73 -16.31 -10.66
CA TRP A 64 2.11 -15.60 -9.42
C TRP A 64 2.27 -14.09 -9.60
N HIS A 65 2.65 -13.65 -10.79
CA HIS A 65 2.74 -12.22 -11.11
C HIS A 65 1.34 -11.63 -11.30
N ILE A 66 0.43 -12.38 -11.93
CA ILE A 66 -0.99 -12.00 -12.04
C ILE A 66 -1.63 -11.92 -10.66
N LEU A 67 -1.43 -12.93 -9.80
CA LEU A 67 -1.97 -12.94 -8.43
C LEU A 67 -1.43 -11.77 -7.60
N PHE A 68 -0.13 -11.48 -7.70
CA PHE A 68 0.46 -10.31 -7.04
C PHE A 68 -0.16 -9.00 -7.56
N PHE A 69 -0.38 -8.89 -8.87
CA PHE A 69 -0.97 -7.71 -9.47
C PHE A 69 -2.43 -7.50 -9.05
N LEU A 70 -3.24 -8.56 -9.08
CA LEU A 70 -4.62 -8.54 -8.60
C LEU A 70 -4.69 -8.16 -7.13
N TYR A 71 -3.82 -8.75 -6.31
CA TYR A 71 -3.67 -8.40 -4.91
C TYR A 71 -3.27 -6.93 -4.71
N ALA A 72 -2.23 -6.45 -5.40
CA ALA A 72 -1.75 -5.07 -5.27
C ALA A 72 -2.82 -4.07 -5.71
N THR A 73 -3.58 -4.39 -6.77
CA THR A 73 -4.70 -3.57 -7.23
C THR A 73 -5.81 -3.53 -6.18
N GLY A 74 -6.18 -4.69 -5.61
CA GLY A 74 -7.16 -4.77 -4.53
C GLY A 74 -6.71 -4.02 -3.28
N LEU A 75 -5.43 -4.11 -2.92
CA LEU A 75 -4.85 -3.37 -1.81
C LEU A 75 -4.89 -1.86 -2.05
N CYS A 76 -4.52 -1.39 -3.24
CA CYS A 76 -4.65 0.02 -3.62
C CYS A 76 -6.12 0.47 -3.57
N TYR A 77 -7.06 -0.36 -4.02
CA TYR A 77 -8.48 -0.07 -3.90
C TYR A 77 -8.90 0.13 -2.44
N LEU A 78 -8.52 -0.81 -1.56
CA LEU A 78 -8.83 -0.75 -0.13
C LEU A 78 -8.22 0.49 0.55
N LEU A 79 -6.96 0.81 0.25
CA LEU A 79 -6.25 1.92 0.87
C LEU A 79 -6.80 3.29 0.46
N PHE A 80 -7.23 3.47 -0.78
CA PHE A 80 -7.55 4.80 -1.33
C PHE A 80 -9.03 5.04 -1.64
N PHE A 81 -9.84 3.97 -1.77
CA PHE A 81 -11.20 4.10 -2.30
C PHE A 81 -12.27 3.35 -1.50
N SER A 82 -11.91 2.48 -0.57
CA SER A 82 -12.88 1.73 0.23
C SER A 82 -13.66 2.64 1.18
N LYS A 83 -14.99 2.59 1.09
CA LYS A 83 -15.89 3.36 1.94
C LYS A 83 -15.90 2.87 3.37
N GLU A 84 -15.64 1.57 3.55
CA GLU A 84 -15.52 0.89 4.83
C GLU A 84 -14.38 1.49 5.69
N PHE A 85 -13.37 2.07 5.04
CA PHE A 85 -12.28 2.81 5.69
C PHE A 85 -12.46 4.34 5.65
N ALA A 86 -13.66 4.83 5.36
CA ALA A 86 -13.99 6.26 5.27
C ALA A 86 -13.07 7.04 4.33
N ARG A 87 -12.77 6.46 3.15
CA ARG A 87 -11.88 7.06 2.14
C ARG A 87 -12.58 8.07 1.22
N ASP A 88 -13.88 8.30 1.40
CA ASP A 88 -14.74 9.21 0.65
C ASP A 88 -15.21 10.45 1.45
N ARG A 89 -14.51 10.80 2.52
CA ARG A 89 -14.85 11.92 3.43
C ARG A 89 -14.90 13.30 2.77
N ILE A 90 -14.09 13.55 1.75
CA ILE A 90 -14.01 14.84 1.06
C ILE A 90 -14.70 14.74 -0.31
N ASP A 91 -15.69 15.61 -0.53
CA ASP A 91 -16.31 15.83 -1.83
C ASP A 91 -15.51 16.87 -2.62
N TYR A 92 -14.77 16.40 -3.63
CA TYR A 92 -13.88 17.22 -4.44
C TYR A 92 -14.64 18.22 -5.31
N PHE A 93 -15.93 17.98 -5.58
CA PHE A 93 -16.74 18.93 -6.35
C PHE A 93 -17.15 20.16 -5.52
N ALA A 94 -17.03 20.08 -4.19
CA ALA A 94 -17.28 21.18 -3.26
C ALA A 94 -15.99 21.87 -2.79
N VAL A 95 -14.81 21.43 -3.24
CA VAL A 95 -13.52 22.01 -2.84
C VAL A 95 -13.23 23.26 -3.67
N GLU A 96 -13.14 24.42 -3.00
CA GLU A 96 -12.79 25.69 -3.63
C GLU A 96 -11.28 25.84 -3.89
N SER A 97 -10.43 25.28 -3.03
CA SER A 97 -8.97 25.32 -3.18
C SER A 97 -8.30 24.09 -2.57
N TYR A 98 -7.35 23.52 -3.30
CA TYR A 98 -6.57 22.37 -2.84
C TYR A 98 -5.77 22.70 -1.58
N TRP A 99 -5.15 23.88 -1.52
CA TRP A 99 -4.27 24.27 -0.40
C TRP A 99 -5.03 24.45 0.90
N THR A 100 -6.21 25.08 0.85
CA THR A 100 -7.07 25.24 2.04
C THR A 100 -7.55 23.87 2.53
N THR A 101 -7.93 22.98 1.63
CA THR A 101 -8.32 21.62 2.00
C THR A 101 -7.15 20.80 2.55
N LEU A 102 -5.94 20.99 2.03
CA LEU A 102 -4.75 20.34 2.56
C LEU A 102 -4.38 20.86 3.95
N GLU A 103 -4.56 22.15 4.22
CA GLU A 103 -4.35 22.74 5.54
C GLU A 103 -5.33 22.18 6.58
N ASP A 104 -6.61 22.07 6.21
CA ASP A 104 -7.63 21.41 7.03
C ASP A 104 -7.29 19.92 7.25
N GLN A 105 -6.93 19.20 6.19
CA GLN A 105 -6.54 17.81 6.27
C GLN A 105 -5.33 17.62 7.18
N TRP A 106 -4.33 18.50 7.07
CA TRP A 106 -3.15 18.47 7.94
C TRP A 106 -3.53 18.69 9.41
N SER A 107 -4.46 19.61 9.67
CA SER A 107 -4.86 19.99 11.03
C SER A 107 -5.73 18.94 11.73
N TYR A 108 -6.62 18.26 10.99
CA TYR A 108 -7.62 17.36 11.56
C TYR A 108 -7.40 15.88 11.27
N ALA A 109 -6.56 15.53 10.29
CA ALA A 109 -6.34 14.16 9.85
C ALA A 109 -4.89 13.68 10.02
N VAL A 110 -4.04 14.43 10.71
CA VAL A 110 -2.70 13.98 11.09
C VAL A 110 -2.70 13.60 12.57
N ASN A 111 -2.43 12.33 12.88
CA ASN A 111 -2.16 11.87 14.23
C ASN A 111 -0.77 11.22 14.30
N LEU A 112 0.14 11.86 15.03
CA LEU A 112 1.48 11.34 15.27
C LEU A 112 1.68 10.84 16.70
N LYS A 113 0.62 10.83 17.53
CA LYS A 113 0.68 10.31 18.90
C LYS A 113 0.46 8.80 18.87
N PRO A 114 1.48 7.98 19.19
CA PRO A 114 1.34 6.54 19.16
C PRO A 114 0.26 6.04 20.12
N PHE A 115 -0.45 5.01 19.67
CA PHE A 115 -1.54 4.29 20.32
C PHE A 115 -2.82 5.08 20.56
N ALA A 116 -2.88 6.38 20.22
CA ALA A 116 -4.06 7.20 20.48
C ALA A 116 -5.30 6.73 19.71
N THR A 117 -5.12 6.35 18.44
CA THR A 117 -6.22 5.86 17.60
C THR A 117 -6.57 4.42 17.97
N ILE A 118 -5.57 3.58 18.24
CA ILE A 118 -5.81 2.21 18.72
C ILE A 118 -6.62 2.20 20.00
N GLU A 119 -6.26 3.01 20.99
CA GLU A 119 -7.01 3.13 22.25
C GLU A 119 -8.44 3.61 22.04
N SER A 120 -8.63 4.62 21.18
CA SER A 120 -9.95 5.14 20.81
C SER A 120 -10.83 4.05 20.18
N LEU A 121 -10.28 3.30 19.22
CA LEU A 121 -10.99 2.23 18.52
C LEU A 121 -11.31 1.07 19.48
N LEU A 122 -10.37 0.68 20.35
CA LEU A 122 -10.61 -0.35 21.36
C LEU A 122 -11.70 0.07 22.37
N GLY A 123 -11.76 1.35 22.72
CA GLY A 123 -12.79 1.89 23.62
C GLY A 123 -14.22 1.76 23.07
N VAL A 124 -14.39 1.75 21.75
CA VAL A 124 -15.68 1.58 21.08
C VAL A 124 -15.89 0.19 20.47
N TRP A 125 -15.00 -0.76 20.74
CA TRP A 125 -15.03 -2.11 20.15
C TRP A 125 -16.36 -2.85 20.37
N ASN A 126 -16.92 -2.74 21.58
CA ASN A 126 -18.20 -3.39 21.93
C ASN A 126 -19.43 -2.53 21.60
N SER A 127 -19.25 -1.39 20.92
CA SER A 127 -20.36 -0.53 20.53
C SER A 127 -21.19 -1.19 19.43
N PRO A 128 -22.52 -1.26 19.56
CA PRO A 128 -23.40 -1.73 18.49
C PRO A 128 -23.31 -0.89 17.21
N TRP A 129 -22.85 0.36 17.32
CA TRP A 129 -22.83 1.33 16.23
C TRP A 129 -21.45 1.51 15.61
N TYR A 130 -20.40 1.30 16.39
CA TYR A 130 -19.01 1.60 15.99
C TYR A 130 -18.07 0.39 16.08
N GLY A 131 -18.53 -0.74 16.63
CA GLY A 131 -17.72 -1.94 16.79
C GLY A 131 -17.22 -2.51 15.47
N ASP A 132 -18.08 -2.59 14.45
CA ASP A 132 -17.71 -3.08 13.12
C ASP A 132 -16.64 -2.21 12.44
N TYR A 133 -16.76 -0.89 12.59
CA TYR A 133 -15.75 0.06 12.08
C TYR A 133 -14.42 -0.12 12.81
N SER A 134 -14.44 -0.21 14.14
CA SER A 134 -13.25 -0.44 14.96
C SER A 134 -12.55 -1.74 14.60
N PHE A 135 -13.31 -2.83 14.49
CA PHE A 135 -12.82 -4.13 14.05
C PHE A 135 -12.15 -4.04 12.68
N THR A 136 -12.86 -3.45 11.71
CA THR A 136 -12.39 -3.36 10.32
C THR A 136 -11.13 -2.49 10.21
N ASN A 137 -11.05 -1.39 10.95
CA ASN A 137 -9.89 -0.51 10.92
C ASN A 137 -8.66 -1.18 11.55
N LEU A 138 -8.79 -1.71 12.78
CA LEU A 138 -7.69 -2.35 13.49
C LEU A 138 -7.19 -3.62 12.79
N ILE A 139 -8.13 -4.53 12.50
CA ILE A 139 -7.79 -5.83 11.91
C ILE A 139 -7.44 -5.65 10.43
N GLY A 140 -8.16 -4.81 9.71
CA GLY A 140 -7.90 -4.53 8.29
C GLY A 140 -6.49 -4.00 8.07
N ASN A 141 -6.07 -2.98 8.82
CA ASN A 141 -4.69 -2.45 8.73
C ASN A 141 -3.66 -3.51 9.16
N LEU A 142 -3.94 -4.32 10.19
CA LEU A 142 -3.03 -5.39 10.59
C LEU A 142 -2.87 -6.49 9.51
N VAL A 143 -3.93 -6.85 8.79
CA VAL A 143 -3.89 -7.98 7.84
C VAL A 143 -3.60 -7.57 6.39
N ALA A 144 -3.81 -6.31 6.03
CA ALA A 144 -3.72 -5.81 4.67
C ALA A 144 -2.40 -6.17 3.98
N PHE A 145 -1.27 -6.05 4.68
CA PHE A 145 0.07 -6.33 4.13
C PHE A 145 0.57 -7.77 4.36
N LEU A 146 -0.21 -8.65 4.99
CA LEU A 146 0.19 -10.06 5.17
C LEU A 146 0.47 -10.78 3.83
N PRO A 147 -0.40 -10.69 2.81
CA PRO A 147 -0.15 -11.40 1.54
C PRO A 147 1.08 -10.85 0.81
N PHE A 148 1.34 -9.53 0.91
CA PHE A 148 2.54 -8.91 0.34
C PHE A 148 3.83 -9.59 0.84
N ALA A 149 3.91 -9.89 2.13
CA ALA A 149 5.08 -10.54 2.72
C ALA A 149 5.36 -11.92 2.09
N CYS A 150 4.32 -12.67 1.76
CA CYS A 150 4.46 -13.99 1.14
C CYS A 150 4.85 -13.90 -0.34
N PHE A 151 4.32 -12.94 -1.09
CA PHE A 151 4.81 -12.64 -2.45
C PHE A 151 6.29 -12.25 -2.44
N VAL A 152 6.69 -11.35 -1.53
CA VAL A 152 8.10 -10.97 -1.38
C VAL A 152 8.96 -12.18 -1.04
N ARG A 153 8.48 -13.08 -0.18
CA ARG A 153 9.22 -14.31 0.15
C ARG A 153 9.40 -15.23 -1.05
N MET A 154 8.38 -15.37 -1.90
CA MET A 154 8.43 -16.16 -3.13
C MET A 154 9.37 -15.57 -4.17
N PHE A 155 9.37 -14.24 -4.34
CA PHE A 155 10.22 -13.56 -5.31
C PHE A 155 11.67 -13.43 -4.81
N TYR A 156 11.84 -13.20 -3.51
CA TYR A 156 13.13 -12.94 -2.85
C TYR A 156 13.34 -13.85 -1.62
N PRO A 157 13.55 -15.17 -1.81
CA PRO A 157 13.64 -16.16 -0.72
C PRO A 157 14.87 -16.04 0.17
N ASN A 158 15.77 -15.11 -0.14
CA ASN A 158 16.98 -14.80 0.64
C ASN A 158 16.96 -13.37 1.22
N LEU A 159 15.86 -12.63 1.06
CA LEU A 159 15.71 -11.32 1.68
C LEU A 159 15.77 -11.47 3.21
N LYS A 160 16.50 -10.57 3.87
CA LYS A 160 16.65 -10.55 5.34
C LYS A 160 15.52 -9.72 5.95
N ALA A 161 15.09 -10.09 7.16
CA ALA A 161 14.02 -9.38 7.89
C ALA A 161 14.30 -7.88 8.04
N ARG A 162 15.53 -7.48 8.39
CA ARG A 162 15.92 -6.06 8.49
C ARG A 162 15.72 -5.28 7.19
N SER A 163 16.00 -5.91 6.05
CA SER A 163 15.86 -5.28 4.73
C SER A 163 14.38 -5.20 4.36
N PHE A 164 13.63 -6.28 4.62
CA PHE A 164 12.19 -6.28 4.43
C PHE A 164 11.49 -5.20 5.27
N PHE A 165 11.83 -5.08 6.55
CA PHE A 165 11.35 -4.02 7.44
C PHE A 165 11.61 -2.64 6.84
N GLY A 166 12.84 -2.34 6.45
CA GLY A 166 13.17 -1.05 5.83
C GLY A 166 12.36 -0.76 4.55
N TYR A 167 12.19 -1.75 3.67
CA TYR A 167 11.37 -1.59 2.47
C TYR A 167 9.90 -1.36 2.79
N MET A 168 9.34 -2.13 3.72
CA MET A 168 7.94 -2.01 4.13
C MET A 168 7.68 -0.69 4.84
N SER A 169 8.57 -0.26 5.73
CA SER A 169 8.44 1.03 6.40
C SER A 169 8.38 2.17 5.41
N LEU A 170 9.30 2.20 4.44
CA LEU A 170 9.29 3.23 3.39
C LEU A 170 8.02 3.18 2.54
N LEU A 171 7.57 1.97 2.17
CA LEU A 171 6.35 1.79 1.38
C LEU A 171 5.11 2.28 2.14
N ILE A 172 4.93 1.88 3.40
CA ILE A 172 3.77 2.24 4.21
C ILE A 172 3.77 3.75 4.48
N ILE A 173 4.90 4.34 4.86
CA ILE A 173 5.01 5.79 5.05
C ILE A 173 4.66 6.54 3.75
N ALA A 174 5.12 6.05 2.60
CA ALA A 174 4.76 6.65 1.32
C ALA A 174 3.25 6.56 1.05
N VAL A 175 2.60 5.44 1.37
CA VAL A 175 1.15 5.28 1.28
C VAL A 175 0.42 6.27 2.19
N GLU A 176 0.81 6.39 3.47
CA GLU A 176 0.21 7.33 4.42
C GLU A 176 0.33 8.79 3.94
N CYS A 177 1.53 9.18 3.47
CA CYS A 177 1.73 10.51 2.88
C CYS A 177 0.87 10.73 1.64
N LEU A 178 0.72 9.71 0.78
CA LEU A 178 -0.16 9.80 -0.39
C LEU A 178 -1.62 9.90 0.00
N GLN A 179 -2.07 9.20 1.05
CA GLN A 179 -3.44 9.28 1.54
C GLN A 179 -3.76 10.67 2.07
N LEU A 180 -2.81 11.30 2.75
CA LEU A 180 -2.92 12.69 3.20
C LEU A 180 -3.02 13.67 2.02
N LEU A 181 -2.06 13.62 1.09
CA LEU A 181 -2.02 14.52 -0.07
C LEU A 181 -3.18 14.32 -1.05
N SER A 182 -3.71 13.10 -1.11
CA SER A 182 -4.84 12.76 -1.96
C SER A 182 -6.18 12.95 -1.26
N PHE A 183 -6.23 13.36 0.00
CA PHE A 183 -7.49 13.50 0.78
C PHE A 183 -8.32 12.22 0.87
N THR A 184 -7.66 11.07 0.75
CA THR A 184 -8.29 9.76 0.86
C THR A 184 -8.16 9.19 2.26
N GLY A 185 -7.31 9.74 3.13
CA GLY A 185 -7.11 9.23 4.47
C GLY A 185 -6.43 10.20 5.41
N SER A 186 -6.38 9.80 6.68
CA SER A 186 -5.53 10.41 7.69
C SER A 186 -4.11 9.87 7.58
N MET A 187 -3.12 10.69 7.94
CA MET A 187 -1.78 10.21 8.23
C MET A 187 -1.75 9.85 9.71
N ASP A 188 -1.85 8.56 10.01
CA ASP A 188 -1.91 8.06 11.38
C ASP A 188 -0.72 7.17 11.69
N ILE A 189 0.02 7.49 12.75
CA ILE A 189 1.13 6.66 13.21
C ILE A 189 0.66 5.26 13.60
N ASP A 190 -0.57 5.11 14.06
CA ASP A 190 -1.13 3.82 14.45
C ASP A 190 -1.43 2.94 13.23
N ASP A 191 -1.90 3.53 12.13
CA ASP A 191 -2.10 2.81 10.86
C ASP A 191 -0.75 2.30 10.33
N TYR A 192 0.31 3.13 10.40
CA TYR A 192 1.68 2.70 10.11
C TYR A 192 2.11 1.52 10.99
N LEU A 193 1.90 1.62 12.32
CA LEU A 193 2.29 0.60 13.28
C LEU A 193 1.56 -0.73 13.05
N LEU A 194 0.26 -0.69 12.77
CA LEU A 194 -0.54 -1.88 12.45
C LEU A 194 -0.07 -2.52 11.14
N ASN A 195 0.08 -1.73 10.08
CA ASN A 195 0.51 -2.19 8.77
C ASN A 195 1.91 -2.83 8.81
N ILE A 196 2.88 -2.21 9.49
CA ILE A 196 4.24 -2.75 9.60
C ILE A 196 4.29 -4.01 10.47
N SER A 197 3.49 -4.06 11.54
CA SER A 197 3.36 -5.24 12.40
C SER A 197 2.77 -6.41 11.62
N GLY A 198 1.73 -6.16 10.84
CA GLY A 198 1.10 -7.09 9.92
C GLY A 198 2.09 -7.65 8.90
N ALA A 199 2.75 -6.77 8.16
CA ALA A 199 3.77 -7.15 7.18
C ALA A 199 4.87 -8.02 7.82
N MET A 200 5.29 -7.67 9.03
CA MET A 200 6.36 -8.40 9.72
C MET A 200 5.92 -9.76 10.24
N LEU A 201 4.70 -9.87 10.75
CA LEU A 201 4.08 -11.14 11.12
C LEU A 201 3.98 -12.06 9.89
N GLY A 202 3.51 -11.55 8.76
CA GLY A 202 3.43 -12.30 7.51
C GLY A 202 4.80 -12.78 7.02
N PHE A 203 5.82 -11.92 7.13
CA PHE A 203 7.18 -12.27 6.75
C PHE A 203 7.78 -13.34 7.66
N ALA A 204 7.53 -13.28 8.96
CA ALA A 204 7.97 -14.26 9.93
C ALA A 204 7.31 -15.63 9.66
N VAL A 205 5.98 -15.66 9.48
CA VAL A 205 5.23 -16.87 9.11
C VAL A 205 5.76 -17.47 7.81
N CYS A 206 5.87 -16.66 6.75
CA CYS A 206 6.38 -17.12 5.46
C CYS A 206 7.90 -17.47 5.49
N SER A 207 8.61 -17.17 6.58
CA SER A 207 10.01 -17.58 6.81
C SER A 207 10.15 -18.94 7.51
N ILE A 208 9.09 -19.49 8.10
CA ILE A 208 9.09 -20.84 8.72
C ILE A 208 9.53 -21.88 7.67
N PRO A 209 10.48 -22.79 7.97
CA PRO A 209 11.05 -23.70 6.97
C PRO A 209 10.01 -24.51 6.19
N PHE A 210 8.98 -25.00 6.88
CA PHE A 210 7.86 -25.73 6.26
C PHE A 210 7.13 -24.87 5.21
N ILE A 211 6.68 -23.67 5.59
CA ILE A 211 5.95 -22.75 4.72
C ILE A 211 6.86 -22.26 3.58
N LYS A 212 8.11 -21.91 3.89
CA LYS A 212 9.10 -21.52 2.89
C LYS A 212 9.28 -22.61 1.82
N ASN A 213 9.41 -23.87 2.24
CA ASN A 213 9.57 -24.99 1.32
C ASN A 213 8.30 -25.21 0.48
N LEU A 214 7.12 -25.04 1.06
CA LEU A 214 5.85 -25.11 0.33
C LEU A 214 5.76 -24.01 -0.74
N LEU A 215 6.03 -22.75 -0.38
CA LEU A 215 6.04 -21.62 -1.31
C LEU A 215 7.04 -21.81 -2.46
N MET A 216 8.22 -22.36 -2.16
CA MET A 216 9.21 -22.67 -3.18
C MET A 216 8.77 -23.82 -4.08
N LYS A 217 8.16 -24.88 -3.53
CA LYS A 217 7.58 -25.98 -4.32
C LYS A 217 6.50 -25.47 -5.27
N LEU A 218 5.55 -24.67 -4.78
CA LEU A 218 4.50 -24.06 -5.61
C LEU A 218 5.09 -23.28 -6.78
N LYS A 219 6.14 -22.48 -6.54
CA LYS A 219 6.84 -21.73 -7.59
C LYS A 219 7.54 -22.65 -8.62
N HIS A 220 7.97 -23.83 -8.22
CA HIS A 220 8.69 -24.79 -9.06
C HIS A 220 7.77 -25.77 -9.80
N LEU A 221 6.59 -26.09 -9.25
CA LEU A 221 5.56 -26.92 -9.89
C LEU A 221 4.99 -26.29 -11.17
N ASP A 222 5.14 -24.97 -11.28
CA ASP A 222 4.69 -24.18 -12.44
C ASP A 222 5.75 -24.04 -13.56
N LYS A 223 6.85 -24.80 -13.51
CA LYS A 223 7.89 -24.86 -14.55
C LYS A 223 7.81 -26.15 -15.33
#